data_AF-A0A519S0I2-F1
#
_entry.id   AF-A0A519S0I2-F1
#
_cell.length_a   1.000
_cell.length_b   1.000
_cell.length_c   1.000
_cell.angle_alpha   90.00
_cell.angle_beta   90.00
_cell.angle_gamma   90.00
#
_symmetry.space_group_name_H-M   'P 1'
#
loop_
_entity.id
_entity.type
_entity.pdbx_description
1 polymer ?
#
loop_
_entity_poly.entity_id
_entity_poly.type
_entity_poly.pdbx_seq_one_letter_code
_entity_poly.pdbx_strand_id
1 'polypeptide(L)'
;GGISKFYGYLSKAIKYPPMAQENNVQGKVFLSFVVEKDGKLTDITVTRGLGSGTDEEAIRVLKASPRWNPGIQNGKPVRVKYNINVNFTLN
;
A
#
# COMPACT_ATOMS: atom_id res chain seq x y z
N GLY A 1 6.25 -3.44 12.25
CA GLY A 1 5.61 -3.00 11.01
C GLY A 1 4.73 -1.80 11.29
N GLY A 2 3.55 -1.74 10.66
CA GLY A 2 2.60 -0.62 10.76
C GLY A 2 2.83 0.47 9.71
N ILE A 3 1.92 1.44 9.65
CA ILE A 3 1.86 2.49 8.60
C ILE A 3 3.18 3.25 8.45
N SER A 4 3.78 3.70 9.56
CA SER A 4 5.01 4.50 9.51
C SER A 4 6.19 3.73 8.87
N LYS A 5 6.41 2.48 9.30
CA LYS A 5 7.45 1.63 8.70
C LYS A 5 7.13 1.26 7.26
N PHE A 6 5.85 1.10 6.92
CA PHE A 6 5.42 0.87 5.56
C PHE A 6 5.78 2.03 4.63
N TYR A 7 5.52 3.28 5.01
CA TYR A 7 5.91 4.43 4.17
C TYR A 7 7.42 4.56 3.99
N GLY A 8 8.22 4.23 5.02
CA GLY A 8 9.68 4.20 4.90
C GLY A 8 10.21 3.05 4.02
N TYR A 9 9.47 1.94 3.92
CA TYR A 9 9.75 0.85 2.98
C TYR A 9 9.28 1.21 1.56
N LEU A 10 8.10 1.82 1.45
CA LEU A 10 7.45 2.22 0.20
C LEU A 10 8.38 3.11 -0.61
N SER A 11 8.98 4.14 0.00
CA SER A 11 9.88 5.05 -0.71
C SER A 11 11.12 4.36 -1.32
N LYS A 12 11.51 3.19 -0.83
CA LYS A 12 12.65 2.40 -1.32
C LYS A 12 12.24 1.32 -2.31
N ALA A 13 11.02 0.81 -2.19
CA ALA A 13 10.54 -0.34 -2.95
C ALA A 13 9.64 0.03 -4.12
N ILE A 14 9.06 1.24 -4.11
CA ILE A 14 8.19 1.75 -5.16
C ILE A 14 9.00 2.01 -6.43
N LYS A 15 8.46 1.58 -7.56
CA LYS A 15 9.01 1.86 -8.89
C LYS A 15 8.00 2.69 -9.65
N TYR A 16 8.45 3.70 -10.38
CA TYR A 16 7.56 4.42 -11.27
C TYR A 16 7.35 3.58 -12.54
N PRO A 17 6.10 3.19 -12.89
CA PRO A 17 5.86 2.46 -14.12
C PRO A 17 6.24 3.30 -15.35
N PRO A 18 6.95 2.74 -16.36
CA PRO A 18 7.32 3.49 -17.57
C PRO A 18 6.12 4.12 -18.27
N MET A 19 5.00 3.39 -18.37
CA MET A 19 3.77 3.88 -18.96
C MET A 19 3.18 5.08 -18.19
N ALA A 20 3.28 5.11 -16.86
CA ALA A 20 2.85 6.27 -16.08
C ALA A 20 3.78 7.47 -16.30
N GLN A 21 5.07 7.23 -16.52
CA GLN A 21 6.06 8.27 -16.79
C GLN A 21 5.86 8.88 -18.19
N GLU A 22 5.67 8.06 -19.22
CA GLU A 22 5.38 8.50 -20.59
C GLU A 22 4.08 9.31 -20.69
N ASN A 23 3.06 8.88 -19.96
CA ASN A 23 1.75 9.56 -19.94
C ASN A 23 1.66 10.71 -18.92
N ASN A 24 2.77 11.10 -18.26
CA ASN A 24 2.80 12.13 -17.22
C ASN A 24 1.74 11.94 -16.11
N VAL A 25 1.41 10.68 -15.79
CA VAL A 25 0.39 10.33 -14.81
C VAL A 25 0.94 10.55 -13.43
N GLN A 26 0.41 11.50 -12.68
CA GLN A 26 0.79 11.79 -11.30
C GLN A 26 -0.43 11.78 -10.38
N GLY A 27 -0.21 11.52 -9.10
CA GLY A 27 -1.26 11.60 -8.09
C GLY A 27 -1.17 10.53 -7.03
N LYS A 28 -2.32 10.15 -6.47
CA LYS A 28 -2.40 9.19 -5.36
C LYS A 28 -3.26 7.98 -5.74
N VAL A 29 -2.68 6.79 -5.60
CA VAL A 29 -3.42 5.53 -5.65
C VAL A 29 -3.88 5.20 -4.24
N PHE A 30 -5.18 4.98 -4.05
CA PHE A 30 -5.75 4.61 -2.76
C PHE A 30 -6.00 3.11 -2.70
N LEU A 31 -5.55 2.50 -1.61
CA LEU A 31 -5.70 1.07 -1.36
C LEU A 31 -6.40 0.84 -0.03
N SER A 32 -7.27 -0.14 -0.02
CA SER A 32 -7.90 -0.72 1.16
C SER A 32 -7.37 -2.14 1.34
N PHE A 33 -7.07 -2.54 2.56
CA PHE A 33 -6.70 -3.91 2.90
C PHE A 33 -7.00 -4.22 4.36
N VAL A 34 -7.01 -5.49 4.72
CA VAL A 34 -7.18 -5.96 6.09
C VAL A 34 -5.86 -6.49 6.60
N VAL A 35 -5.45 -6.04 7.78
CA VAL A 35 -4.35 -6.64 8.54
C VAL A 35 -4.97 -7.67 9.48
N GLU A 36 -4.63 -8.93 9.26
CA GLU A 36 -5.06 -10.04 10.10
C GLU A 36 -4.33 -10.05 11.44
N LYS A 37 -4.84 -10.84 12.39
CA LYS A 37 -4.28 -10.96 13.75
C LYS A 37 -2.83 -11.47 13.77
N ASP A 38 -2.40 -12.17 12.73
CA ASP A 38 -1.04 -12.70 12.53
C ASP A 38 -0.11 -11.73 11.76
N GLY A 39 -0.63 -10.55 11.38
CA GLY A 39 0.09 -9.54 10.62
C GLY A 39 0.13 -9.77 9.11
N LYS A 40 -0.60 -10.77 8.58
CA LYS A 40 -0.80 -10.94 7.14
C LYS A 40 -1.77 -9.91 6.59
N LEU A 41 -1.65 -9.67 5.29
CA LEU A 41 -2.53 -8.78 4.55
C LEU A 41 -3.53 -9.60 3.73
N THR A 42 -4.81 -9.30 3.88
CA THR A 42 -5.94 -9.90 3.16
C THR A 42 -6.82 -8.80 2.56
N ASP A 43 -7.74 -9.16 1.67
CA ASP A 43 -8.72 -8.24 1.06
C ASP A 43 -8.09 -6.95 0.46
N ILE A 44 -6.94 -7.09 -0.22
CA ILE A 44 -6.25 -5.96 -0.85
C ILE A 44 -7.05 -5.53 -2.08
N THR A 45 -7.54 -4.29 -2.05
CA THR A 45 -8.35 -3.69 -3.10
C THR A 45 -7.87 -2.27 -3.38
N VAL A 46 -7.76 -1.91 -4.66
CA VAL A 46 -7.55 -0.51 -5.07
C VAL A 46 -8.90 0.19 -5.07
N THR A 47 -9.07 1.18 -4.20
CA THR A 47 -10.32 1.95 -4.09
C THR A 47 -10.36 3.13 -5.05
N ARG A 48 -9.18 3.67 -5.41
CA ARG A 48 -9.03 4.71 -6.43
C ARG A 48 -7.66 4.58 -7.07
N GLY A 49 -7.64 4.17 -8.33
CA GLY A 49 -6.43 4.05 -9.13
C GLY A 49 -6.10 5.31 -9.93
N LEU A 50 -4.89 5.35 -10.46
CA LEU A 50 -4.49 6.31 -11.51
C LEU A 50 -4.35 5.62 -12.88
N GLY A 51 -4.34 4.28 -12.90
CA GLY A 51 -4.06 3.50 -14.11
C GLY A 51 -2.58 3.56 -14.52
N SER A 52 -2.28 3.25 -15.77
CA SER A 52 -0.91 3.31 -16.31
C SER A 52 0.13 2.46 -15.58
N GLY A 53 -0.29 1.38 -14.91
CA GLY A 53 0.61 0.48 -14.17
C GLY A 53 0.84 0.86 -12.70
N THR A 54 0.34 2.01 -12.23
CA THR A 54 0.58 2.47 -10.84
C THR A 54 -0.18 1.64 -9.82
N ASP A 55 -1.33 1.11 -10.24
CA ASP A 55 -2.24 0.39 -9.36
C ASP A 55 -1.67 -1.00 -9.04
N GLU A 56 -1.18 -1.69 -10.07
CA GLU A 56 -0.48 -2.96 -10.00
C GLU A 56 0.79 -2.84 -9.16
N GLU A 57 1.55 -1.77 -9.38
CA GLU A 57 2.76 -1.49 -8.63
C GLU A 57 2.48 -1.21 -7.14
N ALA A 58 1.43 -0.45 -6.84
CA ALA A 58 1.03 -0.19 -5.47
C ALA A 58 0.61 -1.50 -4.76
N ILE A 59 -0.13 -2.37 -5.44
CA ILE A 59 -0.46 -3.71 -4.93
C ILE A 59 0.80 -4.55 -4.72
N ARG A 60 1.74 -4.53 -5.67
CA ARG A 60 3.00 -5.30 -5.60
C ARG A 60 3.81 -4.90 -4.37
N VAL A 61 4.00 -3.60 -4.15
CA VAL A 61 4.78 -3.11 -3.00
C VAL A 61 4.07 -3.44 -1.68
N LEU A 62 2.75 -3.32 -1.63
CA LEU A 62 1.98 -3.70 -0.44
C LEU A 62 2.14 -5.20 -0.12
N LYS A 63 2.01 -6.08 -1.11
CA LYS A 63 2.22 -7.53 -0.94
C LYS A 63 3.66 -7.90 -0.57
N ALA A 64 4.63 -7.18 -1.11
CA ALA A 64 6.06 -7.38 -0.80
C ALA A 64 6.47 -6.75 0.54
N SER A 65 5.58 -5.98 1.19
CA SER A 65 5.94 -5.30 2.43
C SER A 65 6.18 -6.28 3.58
N PRO A 66 7.07 -5.92 4.53
CA PRO A 66 7.25 -6.72 5.74
C PRO A 66 5.95 -6.87 6.53
N ARG A 67 5.87 -7.92 7.35
CA ARG A 67 4.67 -8.19 8.18
C ARG A 67 4.19 -6.96 8.94
N TRP A 68 2.88 -6.77 8.91
CA TRP A 68 2.22 -5.65 9.57
C TRP A 68 1.97 -5.98 11.04
N ASN A 69 1.88 -4.92 11.85
CA ASN A 69 1.46 -5.10 13.23
C ASN A 69 -0.07 -5.17 13.23
N PRO A 70 -0.69 -6.21 13.82
CA PRO A 70 -2.13 -6.25 13.99
C PRO A 70 -2.59 -5.11 14.90
N GLY A 71 -3.86 -4.74 14.79
CA GLY A 71 -4.46 -3.87 15.80
C GLY A 71 -4.55 -4.58 17.13
N ILE A 72 -4.37 -3.85 18.23
CA ILE A 72 -4.54 -4.37 19.58
C ILE A 72 -5.77 -3.69 20.20
N GLN A 73 -6.74 -4.49 20.63
CA GLN A 73 -7.92 -4.02 21.36
C GLN A 73 -8.05 -4.84 22.65
N ASN A 74 -8.09 -4.17 23.80
CA ASN A 74 -8.15 -4.81 25.12
C ASN A 74 -7.05 -5.89 25.33
N GLY A 75 -5.82 -5.58 24.87
CA GLY A 75 -4.68 -6.50 24.95
C GLY A 75 -4.72 -7.69 23.99
N LYS A 76 -5.73 -7.79 23.12
CA LYS A 76 -5.88 -8.89 22.15
C LYS A 76 -5.65 -8.41 20.72
N PRO A 77 -4.96 -9.19 19.87
CA PRO A 77 -4.83 -8.87 18.45
C PRO A 77 -6.19 -9.01 17.74
N VAL A 78 -6.57 -7.97 17.02
CA VAL A 78 -7.80 -7.88 16.24
C VAL A 78 -7.47 -7.59 14.77
N ARG A 79 -8.33 -8.09 13.87
CA ARG A 79 -8.25 -7.74 12.45
C ARG A 79 -8.63 -6.27 12.28
N VAL A 80 -7.88 -5.52 11.48
CA VAL A 80 -8.13 -4.10 11.25
C VAL A 80 -8.10 -3.81 9.76
N LYS A 81 -9.11 -3.07 9.29
CA LYS A 81 -9.14 -2.54 7.93
C LYS A 81 -8.34 -1.24 7.87
N TYR A 82 -7.38 -1.17 6.97
CA TYR A 82 -6.58 0.01 6.70
C TYR A 82 -6.91 0.59 5.32
N ASN A 83 -6.86 1.91 5.24
CA ASN A 83 -6.92 2.65 3.99
C ASN A 83 -5.65 3.51 3.90
N ILE A 84 -4.87 3.32 2.85
CA ILE A 84 -3.62 4.05 2.62
C ILE A 84 -3.66 4.69 1.24
N ASN A 85 -2.74 5.63 1.01
CA ASN A 85 -2.46 6.14 -0.32
C ASN A 85 -0.99 5.98 -0.66
N VAL A 86 -0.71 5.66 -1.92
CA VAL A 86 0.63 5.64 -2.49
C VAL A 86 0.72 6.82 -3.45
N ASN A 87 1.69 7.70 -3.21
CA ASN A 87 1.89 8.90 -4.01
C ASN A 87 2.88 8.62 -5.15
N PHE A 88 2.46 8.89 -6.38
CA PHE A 88 3.28 8.84 -7.59
C PHE A 88 3.48 10.28 -8.08
N THR A 89 4.72 10.76 -7.99
CA THR A 89 5.14 12.08 -8.45
C THR A 89 6.38 11.95 -9.32
N LEU A 90 6.38 12.62 -10.47
CA LEU A 90 7.60 12.79 -11.28
C LEU A 90 8.29 14.05 -10.75
N ASN A 91 9.53 13.89 -10.28
CA ASN A 91 10.41 14.99 -9.91
C ASN A 91 11.28 15.38 -11.11
#